data_AF-A0A832GHQ0-F1
#
_entry.id   AF-A0A832GHQ0-F1
#
_cell.length_a   1.000
_cell.length_b   1.000
_cell.length_c   1.000
_cell.angle_alpha   90.00
_cell.angle_beta   90.00
_cell.angle_gamma   90.00
#
_symmetry.space_group_name_H-M   'P 1'
#
loop_
_entity.id
_entity.type
_entity.pdbx_description
1 polymer ?
#
loop_
_entity_poly.entity_id
_entity_poly.type
_entity_poly.pdbx_seq_one_letter_code
_entity_poly.pdbx_strand_id
1 'polypeptide(L)' 'MIQRLSHIGIAVADLEKSLALYQQIFQPAAIHREVVPEQRVEVASFVVG' A
#
# COMPACT_ATOMS: atom_id res chain seq x y z
N MET A 1 -19.59 -14.46 -9.23
CA MET A 1 -18.61 -15.36 -8.58
C MET A 1 -17.35 -14.55 -8.31
N ILE A 2 -16.84 -14.53 -7.06
CA ILE A 2 -15.58 -13.85 -6.72
C ILE A 2 -14.42 -14.71 -7.25
N GLN A 3 -13.49 -14.12 -8.00
CA GLN A 3 -12.41 -14.86 -8.68
C GLN A 3 -11.07 -14.76 -7.93
N ARG A 4 -10.72 -13.57 -7.42
CA ARG A 4 -9.46 -13.34 -6.70
C ARG A 4 -9.53 -12.04 -5.89
N LEU A 5 -8.73 -11.98 -4.83
CA LEU A 5 -8.44 -10.75 -4.10
C LEU A 5 -7.42 -9.92 -4.90
N SER A 6 -7.77 -8.68 -5.28
CA SER A 6 -6.86 -7.81 -6.04
C SER A 6 -5.83 -7.13 -5.13
N HIS A 7 -6.27 -6.60 -3.99
CA HIS A 7 -5.44 -5.94 -2.98
C HIS A 7 -6.18 -5.88 -1.64
N ILE A 8 -5.45 -5.53 -0.57
CA ILE A 8 -6.00 -5.19 0.74
C ILE A 8 -5.56 -3.76 1.05
N GLY A 9 -6.52 -2.86 1.25
CA GLY A 9 -6.25 -1.51 1.73
C GLY A 9 -6.19 -1.48 3.26
N ILE A 10 -5.18 -0.82 3.82
CA ILE A 10 -5.03 -0.63 5.27
C ILE A 10 -4.93 0.87 5.54
N ALA A 11 -5.90 1.40 6.28
CA ALA A 11 -5.82 2.79 6.74
C ALA A 11 -4.76 2.91 7.83
N VAL A 12 -3.87 3.89 7.68
CA VAL A 12 -2.76 4.14 8.60
C VAL A 12 -2.78 5.60 9.05
N ALA A 13 -2.27 5.86 10.25
CA ALA A 13 -2.19 7.22 10.77
C ALA A 13 -1.08 8.04 10.09
N ASP A 14 -0.03 7.40 9.58
CA ASP A 14 1.14 8.01 8.97
C ASP A 14 1.70 7.09 7.88
N LEU A 15 1.59 7.53 6.62
CA LEU A 15 1.96 6.70 5.46
C LEU A 15 3.47 6.41 5.42
N GLU A 16 4.31 7.39 5.76
CA GLU A 16 5.77 7.25 5.73
C GLU A 16 6.25 6.26 6.78
N LYS A 17 5.75 6.38 8.01
CA LYS A 17 6.12 5.45 9.10
C LYS A 17 5.68 4.03 8.81
N SER A 18 4.46 3.85 8.29
CA SER A 18 3.97 2.53 7.90
C SER A 18 4.77 1.97 6.74
N LEU A 19 5.09 2.77 5.73
CA LEU A 19 5.88 2.30 4.60
C LEU A 19 7.29 1.88 5.02
N ALA A 20 7.95 2.63 5.90
CA ALA A 20 9.27 2.27 6.44
C ALA A 20 9.22 0.91 7.15
N LEU A 21 8.19 0.67 7.97
CA LEU A 21 7.99 -0.62 8.64
C LEU A 21 7.77 -1.76 7.63
N TYR A 22 6.88 -1.56 6.65
CA TYR A 22 6.59 -2.60 5.65
C TYR A 22 7.78 -2.87 4.73
N GLN A 23 8.61 -1.86 4.41
CA GLN A 23 9.87 -2.06 3.68
C GLN A 23 10.84 -2.96 4.44
N GLN A 24 10.96 -2.79 5.76
CA GLN A 24 11.83 -3.63 6.58
C GLN A 24 11.34 -5.08 6.66
N ILE A 25 10.01 -5.27 6.77
CA ILE A 25 9.40 -6.60 6.92
C ILE A 25 9.41 -7.38 5.60
N PHE A 26 8.93 -6.76 4.52
CA PHE A 26 8.68 -7.45 3.25
C PHE A 26 9.75 -7.24 2.19
N GLN A 27 10.63 -6.25 2.37
CA GLN A 27 11.70 -5.91 1.42
C GLN A 27 11.21 -5.90 -0.04
N PRO A 28 10.11 -5.16 -0.35
CA PRO A 28 9.50 -5.20 -1.66
C PRO A 28 10.45 -4.64 -2.71
N ALA A 29 10.51 -5.29 -3.88
CA ALA A 29 11.37 -4.86 -4.98
C ALA A 29 10.99 -3.47 -5.54
N ALA A 30 9.71 -3.11 -5.47
CA ALA A 30 9.19 -1.83 -5.90
C ALA A 30 8.00 -1.39 -5.04
N ILE A 31 7.88 -0.09 -4.85
CA ILE A 31 6.75 0.55 -4.19
C ILE A 31 6.12 1.52 -5.16
N HIS A 32 4.83 1.39 -5.37
CA HIS A 32 4.03 2.35 -6.10
C HIS A 32 3.45 3.37 -5.12
N ARG A 33 3.48 4.66 -5.49
CA ARG A 33 2.88 5.75 -4.72
C ARG A 33 1.97 6.57 -5.62
N GLU A 34 0.81 6.93 -5.09
CA GLU A 34 -0.18 7.71 -5.79
C GLU A 34 -0.95 8.59 -4.81
N VAL A 35 -1.18 9.85 -5.19
CA VAL A 35 -2.18 10.70 -4.53
C VAL A 35 -3.43 10.59 -5.37
N VAL A 36 -4.57 10.26 -4.75
CA VAL A 36 -5.88 10.15 -5.40
C VAL A 36 -6.77 11.28 -4.87
N PRO A 37 -6.77 12.46 -5.52
CA PRO A 37 -7.40 13.67 -4.96
C PRO A 37 -8.92 13.52 -4.80
N GLU A 38 -9.56 12.81 -5.73
CA GLU A 38 -11.00 12.53 -5.72
C GLU A 38 -11.44 11.75 -4.48
N GLN A 39 -10.55 10.92 -3.96
CA GLN A 39 -10.75 10.12 -2.75
C GLN A 39 -10.13 10.77 -1.50
N ARG A 40 -9.38 11.87 -1.67
CA ARG A 40 -8.66 12.60 -0.60
C ARG A 40 -7.69 11.70 0.16
N VAL A 41 -7.05 10.76 -0.53
CA VAL A 41 -6.07 9.85 0.06
C VAL A 41 -4.75 9.89 -0.69
N GLU A 42 -3.69 9.60 0.04
CA GLU A 42 -2.40 9.20 -0.51
C GLU A 42 -2.21 7.71 -0.21
N VAL A 43 -1.76 6.95 -1.20
CA VAL A 43 -1.59 5.50 -1.10
C VAL A 43 -0.17 5.10 -1.47
N ALA A 44 0.33 4.10 -0.76
CA ALA A 44 1.53 3.36 -1.15
C ALA A 44 1.18 1.88 -1.22
N SER A 45 1.56 1.22 -2.31
CA SER A 45 1.26 -0.19 -2.55
C SER A 45 2.49 -0.94 -3.07
N PHE A 46 2.55 -2.23 -2.76
CA PHE A 46 3.61 -3.12 -3.20
C PHE A 46 3.03 -4.53 -3.35
N VAL A 47 3.72 -5.35 -4.15
CA VAL A 47 3.35 -6.75 -4.35
C VAL A 47 3.85 -7.58 -3.18
N VAL A 48 3.01 -8.49 -2.70
CA VAL A 48 3.34 -9.49 -1.66
C VAL A 48 3.04 -10.88 -2.20
N GLY A 49 4.01 -11.79 -2.07
CA GLY A 49 3.97 -13.14 -2.63
C GLY A 49 4.19 -13.17 -4.14
#